data_AF-A0A4Y6RAA2-F1
#
_entry.id   AF-A0A4Y6RAA2-F1
#
_cell.length_a   1.000
_cell.length_b   1.000
_cell.length_c   1.000
_cell.angle_alpha   90.00
_cell.angle_beta   90.00
_cell.angle_gamma   90.00
#
_symmetry.space_group_name_H-M   'P 1'
#
loop_
_entity.id
_entity.type
_entity.pdbx_description
1 polymer ?
#
loop_
_entity_poly.entity_id
_entity_poly.type
_entity_poly.pdbx_seq_one_letter_code
_entity_poly.pdbx_strand_id
1 'polypeptide(L)'
;MSMEAGMPALALIFLLGMRHGLEPDHLAAVDGLTLRSQATHARWTPWMGALFALGHGVCVLAIVAVAALASRQFTPSPNLFAWLEWLPIALLLMIAAMNARSLLAGAQLAEVRGRLLPSWLRGASGPLGAILVGMLFALVFDTALQAAAWGYAAVALGGLGPALLTGTVFAVGMGVTDTFDGWVTAKVMRTGNLVAARKLDGGTGRGHGIADGGPVRLDVAWLAARACLRRGVGIMEKNSRVFPCTHPISSSAC
;
A
#
# COMPACT_ATOMS: atom_id res chain seq x y z
N MET A 1 -29.22 25.72 10.42
CA MET A 1 -27.94 25.98 11.10
C MET A 1 -27.37 27.27 10.52
N SER A 2 -27.16 28.29 11.34
CA SER A 2 -26.45 29.51 10.91
C SER A 2 -25.05 29.10 10.40
N MET A 3 -24.63 29.64 9.26
CA MET A 3 -23.34 29.29 8.61
C MET A 3 -22.14 29.40 9.57
N GLU A 4 -22.19 30.30 10.54
CA GLU A 4 -21.12 30.51 11.52
C GLU A 4 -20.96 29.35 12.53
N ALA A 5 -22.03 28.60 12.83
CA ALA A 5 -21.97 27.45 13.74
C ALA A 5 -21.55 26.15 13.03
N GLY A 6 -21.73 26.05 11.71
CA GLY A 6 -21.41 24.84 10.94
C GLY A 6 -19.93 24.72 10.55
N MET A 7 -19.27 25.85 10.27
CA MET A 7 -17.86 25.87 9.87
C MET A 7 -16.88 25.18 10.83
N PRO A 8 -16.94 25.39 12.17
CA PRO A 8 -16.01 24.71 13.07
C PRO A 8 -16.25 23.19 13.11
N ALA A 9 -17.50 22.74 13.00
CA ALA A 9 -17.81 21.30 12.95
C ALA A 9 -17.26 20.64 11.69
N LEU A 10 -17.44 21.28 10.53
CA LEU A 10 -16.87 20.79 9.26
C LEU A 10 -15.34 20.80 9.28
N ALA A 11 -14.72 21.83 9.88
CA ALA A 11 -13.27 21.87 10.06
C ALA A 11 -12.77 20.71 10.94
N LEU A 12 -13.45 20.41 12.04
CA LEU A 12 -13.11 19.27 12.90
C LEU A 12 -13.25 17.93 12.16
N ILE A 13 -14.34 17.74 11.40
CA ILE A 13 -14.55 16.53 10.60
C ILE A 13 -13.45 16.38 9.54
N PHE A 14 -13.05 17.47 8.90
CA PHE A 14 -11.94 17.49 7.95
C PHE A 14 -10.62 17.10 8.62
N LEU A 15 -10.30 17.69 9.77
CA LEU A 15 -9.10 17.36 10.54
C LEU A 15 -9.11 15.90 11.02
N LEU A 16 -10.27 15.38 11.39
CA LEU A 16 -10.43 13.97 11.77
C LEU A 16 -10.16 13.05 10.56
N GLY A 17 -10.63 13.43 9.37
CA GLY A 17 -10.30 12.73 8.12
C GLY A 17 -8.80 12.73 7.85
N MET A 18 -8.14 13.88 7.97
CA MET A 18 -6.68 13.95 7.83
C MET A 18 -5.95 13.06 8.83
N ARG A 19 -6.37 13.09 10.11
CA ARG A 19 -5.81 12.23 11.17
C ARG A 19 -5.93 10.75 10.80
N HIS A 20 -7.10 10.33 10.32
CA HIS A 20 -7.34 8.95 9.96
C HIS A 20 -6.43 8.50 8.80
N GLY A 21 -6.25 9.33 7.77
CA GLY A 21 -5.28 9.01 6.70
C GLY A 21 -3.82 8.93 7.15
N LEU A 22 -3.47 9.53 8.30
CA LEU A 22 -2.14 9.42 8.90
C LEU A 22 -1.98 8.23 9.85
N GLU A 23 -3.00 7.37 9.97
CA GLU A 23 -2.90 6.17 10.79
C GLU A 23 -1.88 5.18 10.18
N PRO A 24 -1.14 4.42 11.01
CA PRO A 24 -0.02 3.59 10.52
C PRO A 24 -0.41 2.54 9.48
N ASP A 25 -1.67 2.09 9.51
CA ASP A 25 -2.24 1.13 8.58
C ASP A 25 -2.54 1.74 7.21
N HIS A 26 -3.06 2.97 7.17
CA HIS A 26 -3.21 3.76 5.94
C HIS A 26 -1.85 4.03 5.29
N LEU A 27 -0.89 4.56 6.06
CA LEU A 27 0.47 4.82 5.58
C LEU A 27 1.12 3.55 5.02
N ALA A 28 1.06 2.43 5.77
CA ALA A 28 1.63 1.15 5.30
C ALA A 28 0.95 0.61 4.03
N ALA A 29 -0.36 0.84 3.87
CA ALA A 29 -1.10 0.43 2.69
C ALA A 29 -0.73 1.28 1.46
N VAL A 30 -0.73 2.61 1.61
CA VAL A 30 -0.39 3.57 0.55
C VAL A 30 1.06 3.44 0.13
N ASP A 31 1.99 3.32 1.08
CA ASP A 31 3.39 3.02 0.80
C ASP A 31 3.52 1.72 0.00
N GLY A 32 2.90 0.64 0.48
CA GLY A 32 2.94 -0.65 -0.21
C GLY A 32 2.40 -0.59 -1.65
N LEU A 33 1.32 0.16 -1.88
CA LEU A 33 0.76 0.38 -3.21
C LEU A 33 1.68 1.22 -4.09
N THR A 34 2.25 2.29 -3.53
CA THR A 34 3.18 3.19 -4.22
C THR A 34 4.46 2.45 -4.63
N LEU A 35 5.05 1.66 -3.71
CA LEU A 35 6.21 0.82 -3.97
C LEU A 35 5.94 -0.19 -5.10
N ARG A 36 4.80 -0.91 -5.05
CA ARG A 36 4.44 -1.89 -6.09
C ARG A 36 4.15 -1.24 -7.44
N SER A 37 3.46 -0.09 -7.42
CA SER A 37 3.13 0.66 -8.63
C SER A 37 4.37 1.16 -9.36
N GLN A 38 5.46 1.49 -8.65
CA GLN A 38 6.66 2.01 -9.30
C GLN A 38 7.26 1.04 -10.33
N ALA A 39 7.22 -0.27 -10.03
CA ALA A 39 7.81 -1.31 -10.88
C ALA A 39 7.03 -1.53 -12.20
N THR A 40 5.71 -1.37 -12.18
CA THR A 40 4.83 -1.72 -13.31
C THR A 40 4.10 -0.52 -13.94
N HIS A 41 3.90 0.56 -13.18
CA HIS A 41 3.02 1.67 -13.51
C HIS A 41 3.56 3.03 -13.02
N ALA A 42 4.80 3.37 -13.38
CA ALA A 42 5.52 4.58 -12.95
C ALA A 42 4.75 5.92 -13.08
N ARG A 43 3.83 6.02 -14.06
CA ARG A 43 2.98 7.20 -14.28
C ARG A 43 1.95 7.42 -13.17
N TRP A 44 1.45 6.33 -12.57
CA TRP A 44 0.39 6.35 -11.56
C TRP A 44 0.92 6.34 -10.13
N THR A 45 2.21 6.04 -9.95
CA THR A 45 2.88 5.95 -8.64
C THR A 45 2.58 7.13 -7.69
N PRO A 46 2.68 8.42 -8.08
CA PRO A 46 2.39 9.53 -7.15
C PRO A 46 0.90 9.67 -6.81
N TRP A 47 0.01 9.02 -7.56
CA TRP A 47 -1.45 9.10 -7.39
C TRP A 47 -2.03 7.90 -6.64
N MET A 48 -1.20 6.94 -6.22
CA MET A 48 -1.69 5.72 -5.57
C MET A 48 -2.42 6.01 -4.26
N GLY A 49 -1.94 6.99 -3.47
CA GLY A 49 -2.64 7.45 -2.28
C GLY A 49 -4.00 8.10 -2.58
N ALA A 50 -4.08 8.96 -3.60
CA ALA A 50 -5.35 9.57 -4.01
C ALA A 50 -6.39 8.53 -4.46
N LEU A 51 -5.94 7.51 -5.21
CA LEU A 51 -6.81 6.43 -5.69
C LEU A 51 -7.27 5.51 -4.57
N PHE A 52 -6.40 5.25 -3.60
CA PHE A 52 -6.74 4.53 -2.38
C PHE A 52 -7.80 5.28 -1.58
N ALA A 53 -7.58 6.57 -1.29
CA ALA A 53 -8.53 7.40 -0.57
C ALA A 53 -9.88 7.55 -1.29
N LEU A 54 -9.87 7.60 -2.63
CA LEU A 54 -11.11 7.63 -3.43
C LEU A 54 -11.93 6.35 -3.25
N GLY A 55 -11.30 5.18 -3.34
CA GLY A 55 -11.97 3.90 -3.10
C GLY A 55 -12.50 3.80 -1.67
N HIS A 56 -11.66 4.17 -0.70
CA HIS A 56 -12.02 4.18 0.71
C HIS A 56 -13.22 5.12 0.97
N GLY A 57 -13.15 6.36 0.49
CA GLY A 57 -14.19 7.37 0.66
C GLY A 57 -15.54 6.98 0.03
N VAL A 58 -15.53 6.32 -1.13
CA VAL A 58 -16.76 5.79 -1.75
C VAL A 58 -17.41 4.75 -0.85
N CYS A 59 -16.63 3.82 -0.28
CA CYS A 59 -17.16 2.83 0.66
C CYS A 59 -17.70 3.48 1.95
N VAL A 60 -16.97 4.44 2.53
CA VAL A 60 -17.43 5.19 3.71
C VAL A 60 -18.75 5.89 3.44
N LEU A 61 -18.88 6.59 2.31
CA LEU A 61 -20.13 7.27 1.92
C LEU A 61 -21.28 6.27 1.73
N ALA A 62 -21.02 5.11 1.13
CA ALA A 62 -22.01 4.07 0.98
C ALA A 62 -22.49 3.53 2.34
N ILE A 63 -21.57 3.28 3.28
CA ILE A 63 -21.89 2.83 4.63
C ILE A 63 -22.71 3.88 5.38
N VAL A 64 -22.30 5.16 5.32
CA VAL A 64 -23.03 6.28 5.90
C VAL A 64 -24.45 6.37 5.34
N ALA A 65 -24.60 6.25 4.02
CA ALA A 65 -25.90 6.30 3.35
C ALA A 65 -26.81 5.13 3.79
N VAL A 66 -26.28 3.91 3.80
CA VAL A 66 -27.03 2.71 4.23
C VAL A 66 -27.43 2.82 5.70
N ALA A 67 -26.52 3.22 6.59
CA ALA A 67 -26.81 3.40 8.00
C ALA A 67 -27.85 4.50 8.25
N ALA A 68 -27.78 5.60 7.50
CA ALA A 68 -28.76 6.69 7.56
C ALA A 68 -30.16 6.28 7.06
N LEU A 69 -30.24 5.37 6.08
CA LEU A 69 -31.52 4.82 5.62
C LEU A 69 -32.07 3.79 6.61
N ALA A 70 -31.20 2.93 7.15
CA ALA A 70 -31.56 1.88 8.10
C ALA A 70 -32.00 2.42 9.46
N SER A 71 -31.46 3.57 9.90
CA SER A 71 -31.81 4.19 11.19
C SER A 71 -33.29 4.54 11.33
N ARG A 72 -34.01 4.70 10.20
CA ARG A 72 -35.46 4.92 10.19
C ARG A 72 -36.27 3.70 10.58
N GLN A 73 -35.69 2.51 10.45
CA GLN A 73 -36.39 1.22 10.64
C GLN A 73 -35.82 0.41 11.80
N PHE A 74 -34.57 0.65 12.18
CA PHE A 74 -33.86 -0.17 13.14
C PHE A 74 -33.00 0.68 14.08
N THR A 75 -33.18 0.46 15.39
CA THR A 75 -32.34 1.07 16.44
C THR A 75 -31.48 -0.03 17.07
N PRO A 76 -30.17 -0.11 16.75
CA PRO A 76 -29.33 -1.17 17.29
C PRO A 76 -29.16 -1.02 18.81
N SER A 77 -28.98 -2.12 19.53
CA SER A 77 -28.76 -2.07 20.98
C SER A 77 -27.37 -1.49 21.30
N PRO A 78 -27.24 -0.61 22.31
CA PRO A 78 -25.95 -0.01 22.69
C PRO A 78 -24.88 -1.04 23.08
N ASN A 79 -25.31 -2.15 23.69
CA ASN A 79 -24.41 -3.23 24.11
C ASN A 79 -23.75 -3.93 22.92
N LEU A 80 -24.43 -4.02 21.78
CA LEU A 80 -23.86 -4.61 20.57
C LEU A 80 -22.67 -3.79 20.08
N PHE A 81 -22.82 -2.46 19.97
CA PHE A 81 -21.74 -1.58 19.56
C PHE A 81 -20.54 -1.65 20.51
N ALA A 82 -20.77 -1.66 21.82
CA ALA A 82 -19.71 -1.76 22.81
C ALA A 82 -18.85 -3.02 22.64
N TRP A 83 -19.44 -4.18 22.34
CA TRP A 83 -18.67 -5.40 22.07
C TRP A 83 -17.93 -5.36 20.74
N LEU A 84 -18.55 -4.76 19.71
CA LEU A 84 -17.97 -4.69 18.37
C LEU A 84 -16.74 -3.77 18.31
N GLU A 85 -16.64 -2.74 19.16
CA GLU A 85 -15.46 -1.86 19.27
C GLU A 85 -14.19 -2.58 19.75
N TRP A 86 -14.31 -3.66 20.53
CA TRP A 86 -13.14 -4.42 21.01
C TRP A 86 -12.57 -5.38 19.97
N LEU A 87 -13.38 -5.77 18.97
CA LEU A 87 -13.01 -6.79 17.99
C LEU A 87 -11.81 -6.38 17.11
N PRO A 88 -11.73 -5.16 16.54
CA PRO A 88 -10.60 -4.72 15.72
C PRO A 88 -9.31 -4.60 16.54
N ILE A 89 -9.41 -4.07 17.76
CA ILE A 89 -8.29 -3.93 18.69
C ILE A 89 -7.68 -5.31 18.97
N ALA A 90 -8.52 -6.30 19.29
CA ALA A 90 -8.07 -7.67 19.53
C ALA A 90 -7.40 -8.30 18.28
N LEU A 91 -7.98 -8.09 17.10
CA LEU A 91 -7.44 -8.61 15.84
C LEU A 91 -6.10 -7.98 15.47
N LEU A 92 -5.97 -6.66 15.61
CA LEU A 92 -4.73 -5.94 15.35
C LEU A 92 -3.62 -6.31 16.35
N LEU A 93 -3.95 -6.45 17.64
CA LEU A 93 -3.02 -6.95 18.64
C LEU A 93 -2.55 -8.37 18.31
N MET A 94 -3.44 -9.22 17.80
CA MET A 94 -3.08 -10.57 17.36
C MET A 94 -2.14 -10.54 16.16
N ILE A 95 -2.42 -9.75 15.12
CA ILE A 95 -1.55 -9.61 13.93
C ILE A 95 -0.20 -9.01 14.34
N ALA A 96 -0.18 -7.99 15.20
CA ALA A 96 1.03 -7.38 15.72
C ALA A 96 1.88 -8.39 16.50
N ALA A 97 1.26 -9.19 17.38
CA ALA A 97 1.95 -10.25 18.13
C ALA A 97 2.53 -11.34 17.21
N MET A 98 1.79 -11.74 16.17
CA MET A 98 2.27 -12.71 15.18
C MET A 98 3.46 -12.17 14.37
N ASN A 99 3.42 -10.90 13.96
CA ASN A 99 4.52 -10.25 13.25
C ASN A 99 5.75 -10.07 14.16
N ALA A 100 5.54 -9.64 15.41
CA ALA A 100 6.60 -9.51 16.41
C ALA A 100 7.27 -10.86 16.70
N ARG A 101 6.48 -11.94 16.86
CA ARG A 101 7.00 -13.29 17.03
C ARG A 101 7.83 -13.75 15.82
N SER A 102 7.40 -13.42 14.61
CA SER A 102 8.12 -13.78 13.38
C SER A 102 9.48 -13.08 13.30
N LEU A 103 9.52 -11.78 13.65
CA LEU A 103 10.75 -10.99 13.73
C LEU A 103 11.71 -11.55 14.80
N LEU A 104 11.20 -11.84 16.00
CA LEU A 104 12.01 -12.37 17.10
C LEU A 104 12.50 -13.81 16.83
N ALA A 105 11.78 -14.59 16.04
CA ALA A 105 12.17 -15.94 15.64
C ALA A 105 13.22 -15.96 14.50
N GLY A 106 13.71 -14.80 14.05
CA GLY A 106 14.70 -14.69 12.97
C GLY A 106 14.17 -15.13 11.61
N ALA A 107 12.85 -15.35 11.48
CA ALA A 107 12.24 -15.54 10.18
C ALA A 107 12.31 -14.22 9.41
N GLN A 108 12.82 -14.24 8.17
CA GLN A 108 12.48 -13.21 7.19
C GLN A 108 10.96 -13.04 7.27
N LEU A 109 10.44 -11.83 7.54
CA LEU A 109 9.00 -11.52 7.66
C LEU A 109 8.23 -12.44 6.72
N ALA A 110 7.77 -13.57 7.25
CA ALA A 110 7.27 -14.62 6.40
C ALA A 110 5.99 -14.01 5.89
N GLU A 111 5.96 -13.73 4.60
CA GLU A 111 4.82 -13.13 3.95
C GLU A 111 3.70 -14.17 4.05
N VAL A 112 2.98 -14.21 5.18
CA VAL A 112 1.77 -15.00 5.37
C VAL A 112 0.78 -14.64 4.24
N ARG A 113 0.87 -13.38 3.75
CA ARG A 113 0.30 -12.86 2.51
C ARG A 113 0.54 -13.73 1.27
N GLY A 114 1.71 -14.36 1.12
CA GLY A 114 2.03 -15.21 -0.03
C GLY A 114 1.18 -16.48 -0.09
N ARG A 115 0.70 -16.98 1.06
CA ARG A 115 -0.19 -18.15 1.15
C ARG A 115 -1.68 -17.81 1.26
N LEU A 116 -2.03 -16.70 1.91
CA LEU A 116 -3.43 -16.33 2.14
C LEU A 116 -4.02 -15.41 1.05
N LEU A 117 -3.20 -14.58 0.40
CA LEU A 117 -3.72 -13.62 -0.57
C LEU A 117 -3.80 -14.26 -1.96
N PRO A 118 -4.97 -14.33 -2.59
CA PRO A 118 -5.10 -14.90 -3.92
C PRO A 118 -4.33 -14.09 -4.98
N SER A 119 -3.90 -14.75 -6.06
CA SER A 119 -3.03 -14.18 -7.09
C SER A 119 -3.54 -12.89 -7.74
N TRP A 120 -4.85 -12.70 -7.80
CA TRP A 120 -5.46 -11.50 -8.36
C TRP A 120 -5.26 -10.24 -7.49
N LEU A 121 -5.20 -10.39 -6.15
CA LEU A 121 -4.79 -9.28 -5.26
C LEU A 121 -3.29 -9.00 -5.33
N ARG A 122 -2.46 -10.02 -5.61
CA ARG A 122 -1.01 -9.84 -5.79
C ARG A 122 -0.66 -9.04 -7.05
N GLY A 123 -1.52 -9.09 -8.07
CA GLY A 123 -1.41 -8.31 -9.31
C GLY A 123 -1.91 -6.87 -9.21
N ALA A 124 -2.56 -6.48 -8.09
CA ALA A 124 -3.12 -5.14 -7.88
C ALA A 124 -2.01 -4.09 -7.65
N SER A 125 -1.33 -3.71 -8.74
CA SER A 125 -0.30 -2.67 -8.77
C SER A 125 -0.72 -1.44 -9.61
N GLY A 126 -1.83 -1.57 -10.33
CA GLY A 126 -2.43 -0.51 -11.15
C GLY A 126 -3.45 0.34 -10.39
N PRO A 127 -4.00 1.37 -11.05
CA PRO A 127 -4.89 2.35 -10.43
C PRO A 127 -6.18 1.72 -9.87
N LEU A 128 -6.77 0.76 -10.58
CA LEU A 128 -7.92 0.01 -10.09
C LEU A 128 -7.59 -0.79 -8.83
N GLY A 129 -6.38 -1.33 -8.74
CA GLY A 129 -5.90 -2.05 -7.56
C GLY A 129 -5.87 -1.18 -6.32
N ALA A 130 -5.40 0.07 -6.44
CA ALA A 130 -5.41 1.02 -5.33
C ALA A 130 -6.83 1.35 -4.85
N ILE A 131 -7.77 1.61 -5.78
CA ILE A 131 -9.18 1.85 -5.45
C ILE A 131 -9.78 0.65 -4.72
N LEU A 132 -9.61 -0.56 -5.26
CA LEU A 132 -10.16 -1.77 -4.65
C LEU A 132 -9.55 -2.05 -3.28
N VAL A 133 -8.25 -1.84 -3.11
CA VAL A 133 -7.60 -1.98 -1.80
C VAL A 133 -8.16 -0.95 -0.83
N GLY A 134 -8.37 0.30 -1.24
CA GLY A 134 -9.01 1.33 -0.41
C GLY A 134 -10.43 0.97 0.00
N MET A 135 -11.24 0.46 -0.94
CA MET A 135 -12.60 -0.04 -0.64
C MET A 135 -12.58 -1.18 0.39
N LEU A 136 -11.67 -2.15 0.22
CA LEU A 136 -11.51 -3.25 1.18
C LEU A 136 -11.05 -2.74 2.56
N PHE A 137 -10.18 -1.73 2.58
CA PHE A 137 -9.72 -1.10 3.83
C PHE A 137 -10.85 -0.42 4.59
N ALA A 138 -11.74 0.30 3.88
CA ALA A 138 -12.92 0.92 4.48
C ALA A 138 -13.93 -0.08 5.04
N LEU A 139 -13.96 -1.30 4.50
CA LEU A 139 -14.80 -2.39 5.00
C LEU A 139 -14.20 -3.10 6.22
N VAL A 140 -12.95 -2.79 6.58
CA VAL A 140 -12.37 -3.26 7.85
C VAL A 140 -13.19 -2.68 9.00
N PHE A 141 -13.36 -3.51 10.01
CA PHE A 141 -14.46 -3.46 10.96
C PHE A 141 -14.53 -2.14 11.76
N ASP A 142 -13.40 -1.48 12.04
CA ASP A 142 -13.37 -0.22 12.82
C ASP A 142 -13.95 0.98 12.06
N THR A 143 -13.48 1.19 10.82
CA THR A 143 -13.95 2.31 9.97
C THR A 143 -15.42 2.15 9.62
N ALA A 144 -15.86 0.92 9.30
CA ALA A 144 -17.25 0.65 8.95
C ALA A 144 -18.21 0.95 10.10
N LEU A 145 -17.83 0.62 11.34
CA LEU A 145 -18.65 0.88 12.52
C LEU A 145 -18.70 2.36 12.90
N GLN A 146 -17.57 3.06 12.85
CA GLN A 146 -17.54 4.52 13.09
C GLN A 146 -18.35 5.27 12.04
N ALA A 147 -18.20 4.93 10.76
CA ALA A 147 -18.97 5.52 9.66
C ALA A 147 -20.47 5.25 9.83
N ALA A 148 -20.86 4.03 10.21
CA ALA A 148 -22.25 3.70 10.48
C ALA A 148 -22.83 4.48 11.67
N ALA A 149 -22.06 4.63 12.75
CA ALA A 149 -22.46 5.41 13.93
C ALA A 149 -22.68 6.88 13.59
N TRP A 150 -21.78 7.51 12.82
CA TRP A 150 -21.97 8.89 12.36
C TRP A 150 -23.14 9.02 11.39
N GLY A 151 -23.33 8.08 10.48
CA GLY A 151 -24.49 8.06 9.58
C GLY A 151 -25.81 7.99 10.35
N TYR A 152 -25.87 7.15 11.39
CA TYR A 152 -27.02 7.06 12.29
C TYR A 152 -27.25 8.36 13.07
N ALA A 153 -26.20 8.92 13.70
CA ALA A 153 -26.28 10.15 14.48
C ALA A 153 -26.65 11.38 13.64
N ALA A 154 -26.14 11.47 12.40
CA ALA A 154 -26.39 12.59 11.51
C ALA A 154 -27.86 12.67 11.05
N VAL A 155 -28.57 11.54 10.97
CA VAL A 155 -30.01 11.54 10.70
C VAL A 155 -30.78 12.25 11.81
N ALA A 156 -30.38 12.09 13.08
CA ALA A 156 -30.99 12.77 14.20
C ALA A 156 -30.78 14.30 14.18
N LEU A 157 -29.75 14.78 13.46
CA LEU A 157 -29.37 16.19 13.39
C LEU A 157 -29.90 16.93 12.14
N GLY A 158 -30.37 16.22 11.11
CA GLY A 158 -30.91 16.86 9.91
C GLY A 158 -31.10 15.96 8.68
N GLY A 159 -31.12 14.64 8.85
CA GLY A 159 -31.39 13.68 7.78
C GLY A 159 -30.16 13.30 6.94
N LEU A 160 -30.41 12.84 5.71
CA LEU A 160 -29.38 12.23 4.84
C LEU A 160 -28.33 13.25 4.33
N GLY A 161 -28.73 14.50 4.09
CA GLY A 161 -27.85 15.54 3.56
C GLY A 161 -26.65 15.83 4.47
N PRO A 162 -26.86 16.15 5.76
CA PRO A 162 -25.77 16.34 6.73
C PRO A 162 -24.89 15.10 6.94
N ALA A 163 -25.46 13.89 6.84
CA ALA A 163 -24.72 12.65 6.93
C ALA A 163 -23.71 12.51 5.77
N LEU A 164 -24.18 12.70 4.53
CA LEU A 164 -23.34 12.65 3.34
C LEU A 164 -22.32 13.79 3.29
N LEU A 165 -22.69 15.00 3.74
CA LEU A 165 -21.76 16.12 3.84
C LEU A 165 -20.62 15.80 4.81
N THR A 166 -20.95 15.29 6.01
CA THR A 166 -19.96 14.84 7.01
C THR A 166 -19.03 13.78 6.42
N GLY A 167 -19.58 12.74 5.79
CA GLY A 167 -18.78 11.68 5.15
C GLY A 167 -17.89 12.21 4.02
N THR A 168 -18.37 13.17 3.23
CA THR A 168 -17.61 13.76 2.13
C THR A 168 -16.45 14.59 2.66
N VAL A 169 -16.70 15.44 3.65
CA VAL A 169 -15.68 16.31 4.25
C VAL A 169 -14.60 15.47 4.93
N PHE A 170 -14.98 14.39 5.61
CA PHE A 170 -14.05 13.40 6.16
C PHE A 170 -13.20 12.74 5.07
N ALA A 171 -13.83 12.24 4.00
CA ALA A 171 -13.12 11.61 2.89
C ALA A 171 -12.17 12.57 2.16
N VAL A 172 -12.53 13.86 2.04
CA VAL A 172 -11.64 14.89 1.47
C VAL A 172 -10.43 15.14 2.37
N GLY A 173 -10.63 15.21 3.71
CA GLY A 173 -9.53 15.34 4.67
C GLY A 173 -8.54 14.18 4.58
N MET A 174 -9.04 12.96 4.57
CA MET A 174 -8.24 11.74 4.36
C MET A 174 -7.52 11.75 3.00
N GLY A 175 -8.23 12.13 1.94
CA GLY A 175 -7.68 12.22 0.61
C GLY A 175 -6.47 13.16 0.50
N VAL A 176 -6.45 14.24 1.29
CA VAL A 176 -5.29 15.15 1.33
C VAL A 176 -4.06 14.45 1.89
N THR A 177 -4.18 13.76 3.04
CA THR A 177 -3.05 13.12 3.70
C THR A 177 -2.57 11.88 2.95
N ASP A 178 -3.48 11.03 2.48
CA ASP A 178 -3.13 9.84 1.69
C ASP A 178 -2.47 10.23 0.35
N THR A 179 -2.96 11.28 -0.32
CA THR A 179 -2.33 11.78 -1.57
C THR A 179 -0.94 12.33 -1.28
N PHE A 180 -0.78 13.08 -0.19
CA PHE A 180 0.51 13.61 0.21
C PHE A 180 1.51 12.50 0.50
N ASP A 181 1.11 11.46 1.22
CA ASP A 181 1.93 10.29 1.52
C ASP A 181 2.41 9.58 0.24
N GLY A 182 1.48 9.21 -0.65
CA GLY A 182 1.82 8.58 -1.93
C GLY A 182 2.72 9.43 -2.80
N TRP A 183 2.55 10.75 -2.80
CA TRP A 183 3.42 11.68 -3.51
C TRP A 183 4.83 11.76 -2.91
N VAL A 184 4.94 11.86 -1.59
CA VAL A 184 6.22 11.88 -0.88
C VAL A 184 6.99 10.59 -1.15
N THR A 185 6.34 9.44 -0.97
CA THR A 185 6.95 8.13 -1.20
C THR A 185 7.41 7.99 -2.66
N ALA A 186 6.58 8.39 -3.63
CA ALA A 186 6.97 8.40 -5.04
C ALA A 186 8.20 9.29 -5.32
N LYS A 187 8.28 10.47 -4.68
CA LYS A 187 9.38 11.42 -4.85
C LYS A 187 10.68 10.90 -4.23
N VAL A 188 10.61 10.35 -3.01
CA VAL A 188 11.77 9.75 -2.32
C VAL A 188 12.36 8.63 -3.17
N MET A 189 11.52 7.75 -3.70
CA MET A 189 11.98 6.64 -4.54
C MET A 189 12.63 7.10 -5.85
N ARG A 190 12.05 8.10 -6.55
CA ARG A 190 12.66 8.65 -7.76
C ARG A 190 14.04 9.25 -7.47
N THR A 191 14.15 9.98 -6.37
CA THR A 191 15.42 10.61 -5.97
C THR A 191 16.47 9.56 -5.60
N GLY A 192 16.08 8.51 -4.86
CA GLY A 192 16.96 7.39 -4.53
C GLY A 192 17.50 6.66 -5.76
N ASN A 193 16.65 6.39 -6.75
CA ASN A 193 17.05 5.76 -8.00
C ASN A 193 18.03 6.62 -8.81
N LEU A 194 17.83 7.95 -8.83
CA LEU A 194 18.76 8.88 -9.50
C LEU A 194 20.13 8.93 -8.83
N VAL A 195 20.17 8.90 -7.49
CA VAL A 195 21.44 8.85 -6.73
C VAL A 195 22.16 7.52 -6.97
N ALA A 196 21.43 6.41 -7.01
CA ALA A 196 22.00 5.10 -7.33
C ALA A 196 22.56 5.06 -8.75
N ALA A 197 21.83 5.57 -9.74
CA ALA A 197 22.29 5.66 -11.13
C ALA A 197 23.57 6.52 -11.26
N ARG A 198 23.58 7.71 -10.63
CA ARG A 198 24.76 8.59 -10.63
C ARG A 198 25.99 7.95 -9.98
N LYS A 199 25.83 7.11 -8.94
CA LYS A 199 26.94 6.36 -8.35
C LYS A 199 27.51 5.30 -9.30
N LEU A 200 26.67 4.69 -10.13
CA LEU A 200 27.10 3.73 -11.14
C LEU A 200 27.84 4.42 -12.30
N ASP A 201 27.34 5.57 -12.73
CA ASP A 201 27.95 6.37 -13.81
C ASP A 201 29.24 7.08 -13.35
N GLY A 202 29.29 7.55 -12.10
CA GLY A 202 30.49 8.16 -11.51
C GLY A 202 31.56 7.15 -11.08
N GLY A 203 31.18 5.89 -10.86
CA GLY A 203 32.10 4.79 -10.52
C GLY A 203 32.84 4.21 -11.73
N THR A 204 32.40 4.52 -12.95
CA THR A 204 33.04 4.09 -14.21
C THR A 204 34.08 5.10 -14.74
N GLY A 205 34.34 6.18 -13.99
CA GLY A 205 35.28 7.26 -14.35
C GLY A 205 36.74 7.09 -13.88
N ARG A 206 37.20 5.89 -13.50
CA ARG A 206 38.63 5.57 -13.40
C ARG A 206 38.97 4.44 -14.36
N GLY A 207 39.04 4.78 -15.64
CA GLY A 207 39.70 3.97 -16.65
C GLY A 207 41.19 3.86 -16.34
N HIS A 208 41.64 2.67 -15.99
CA HIS A 208 42.77 2.09 -16.71
C HIS A 208 42.20 1.64 -18.06
N GLY A 209 42.73 2.21 -19.15
CA GLY A 209 42.21 2.00 -20.49
C GLY A 209 42.33 0.54 -20.93
N ILE A 210 41.40 0.12 -21.78
CA ILE A 210 41.64 -0.46 -23.10
C ILE A 210 40.34 -0.23 -23.89
N ALA A 211 40.51 0.22 -25.12
CA ALA A 211 39.45 0.47 -26.08
C ALA A 211 38.59 -0.78 -26.32
N ASP A 212 37.27 -0.61 -26.39
CA ASP A 212 36.48 -1.01 -27.55
C ASP A 212 35.04 -0.48 -27.42
N GLY A 213 34.64 0.28 -28.45
CA GLY A 213 33.33 0.89 -28.54
C GLY A 213 32.26 -0.12 -28.91
N GLY A 214 31.28 -0.31 -28.02
CA GLY A 214 30.02 -0.97 -28.32
C GLY A 214 28.92 -0.42 -27.42
N PRO A 215 27.72 -0.12 -27.95
CA PRO A 215 26.61 0.33 -27.13
C PRO A 215 26.16 -0.85 -26.25
N VAL A 216 26.34 -0.72 -24.94
CA VAL A 216 25.89 -1.72 -23.96
C VAL A 216 24.36 -1.69 -23.92
N ARG A 217 23.74 -2.55 -24.73
CA ARG A 217 22.35 -2.96 -24.52
C ARG A 217 22.29 -3.66 -23.16
N LEU A 218 21.46 -3.13 -22.26
CA LEU A 218 21.10 -3.76 -20.99
C LEU A 218 20.35 -5.06 -21.28
N ASP A 219 21.10 -6.15 -21.49
CA ASP A 219 20.53 -7.48 -21.51
C ASP A 219 20.18 -7.88 -20.07
N VAL A 220 18.87 -7.91 -19.81
CA VAL A 220 18.22 -8.44 -18.59
C VAL A 220 18.75 -9.83 -18.21
N ALA A 221 19.32 -10.57 -19.17
CA ALA A 221 20.03 -11.83 -18.97
C ALA A 221 21.23 -11.73 -17.99
N TRP A 222 21.93 -10.59 -17.95
CA TRP A 222 23.11 -10.41 -17.09
C TRP A 222 22.72 -10.28 -15.61
N LEU A 223 21.57 -9.65 -15.31
CA LEU A 223 21.02 -9.58 -13.96
C LEU A 223 20.48 -10.93 -13.49
N ALA A 224 19.88 -11.72 -14.40
CA ALA A 224 19.44 -13.09 -14.10
C ALA A 224 20.62 -14.04 -13.82
N ALA A 225 21.71 -13.93 -14.59
CA ALA A 225 22.93 -14.72 -14.37
C ALA A 225 23.59 -14.41 -13.01
N ARG A 226 23.62 -13.13 -12.61
CA ARG A 226 24.16 -12.72 -11.30
C ARG A 226 23.31 -13.17 -10.11
N ALA A 227 21.99 -13.25 -10.28
CA ALA A 227 21.09 -13.81 -9.28
C ALA A 227 21.26 -15.33 -9.13
N CYS A 228 21.58 -16.03 -10.22
CA CYS A 228 21.87 -17.47 -10.19
C CYS A 228 23.24 -17.76 -9.54
N LEU A 229 24.26 -16.95 -9.82
CA LEU A 229 25.60 -17.08 -9.22
C LEU A 229 25.62 -16.77 -7.71
N ARG A 230 24.77 -15.86 -7.20
CA ARG A 230 24.64 -15.63 -5.75
C ARG A 230 23.87 -16.72 -5.00
N ARG A 231 23.09 -17.57 -5.69
CA ARG A 231 22.44 -18.74 -5.07
C ARG A 231 23.34 -19.99 -5.05
N GLY A 232 24.50 -19.97 -5.71
CA GLY A 232 25.44 -21.10 -5.78
C GLY A 232 26.59 -21.07 -4.76
N VAL A 233 26.75 -20.00 -3.98
CA VAL A 233 27.84 -19.86 -2.99
C VAL A 233 27.26 -19.93 -1.58
N GLY A 234 26.85 -21.13 -1.20
CA GLY A 234 26.32 -21.46 0.12
C GLY A 234 26.57 -22.93 0.43
N ILE A 235 27.80 -23.23 0.85
CA ILE A 235 28.18 -24.36 1.73
C ILE A 235 27.72 -25.76 1.24
N MET A 236 28.57 -26.42 0.45
CA MET A 236 28.61 -27.88 0.42
C MET A 236 30.02 -28.41 0.71
N GLU A 237 30.14 -28.83 1.95
CA GLU A 237 30.85 -29.98 2.49
C GLU A 237 31.39 -31.01 1.47
N LYS A 238 32.65 -31.41 1.71
CA LYS A 238 33.36 -32.61 1.23
C LYS A 238 32.54 -33.59 0.37
N ASN A 239 32.80 -33.66 -0.92
CA ASN A 239 33.19 -34.93 -1.56
C ASN A 239 33.74 -34.71 -2.97
N SER A 240 34.87 -35.35 -3.21
CA SER A 240 35.55 -35.51 -4.49
C SER A 240 34.61 -36.10 -5.54
N ARG A 241 34.45 -35.42 -6.68
CA ARG A 241 34.36 -36.02 -8.02
C ARG A 241 34.39 -34.95 -9.12
N VAL A 242 35.42 -35.10 -9.94
CA VAL A 242 35.73 -34.37 -11.17
C VAL A 242 34.66 -34.62 -12.24
N PHE A 243 34.18 -33.56 -12.90
CA PHE A 243 33.63 -33.63 -14.25
C PHE A 243 33.94 -32.33 -15.02
N PRO A 244 34.68 -32.37 -16.15
CA PRO A 244 34.92 -31.20 -16.98
C PRO A 244 33.76 -31.01 -17.98
N CYS A 245 33.17 -29.82 -18.02
CA CYS A 245 32.31 -29.41 -19.13
C CYS A 245 33.19 -28.86 -20.26
N THR A 246 33.32 -29.64 -21.32
CA THR A 246 33.94 -29.27 -22.58
C THR A 246 32.99 -28.36 -23.38
N HIS A 247 33.47 -27.17 -23.76
CA HIS A 247 32.91 -26.40 -24.86
C HIS A 247 33.44 -26.94 -26.19
N PRO A 248 32.62 -26.97 -27.26
CA PRO A 248 33.13 -26.82 -28.60
C PRO A 248 32.80 -25.41 -29.12
N ILE A 249 33.87 -24.66 -29.37
CA ILE A 249 33.90 -23.50 -30.25
C ILE A 249 33.80 -24.04 -31.68
N SER A 250 32.92 -23.47 -32.50
CA SER A 250 33.03 -23.59 -33.96
C SER A 250 32.57 -22.29 -34.62
N SER A 251 33.55 -21.56 -35.12
CA SER A 251 33.41 -20.63 -36.24
C SER A 251 33.78 -21.36 -37.52
N SER A 252 33.00 -21.20 -38.60
CA SER A 252 33.48 -20.74 -39.94
C SER A 252 32.57 -21.19 -41.10
N ALA A 253 32.39 -20.25 -42.03
CA ALA A 253 32.26 -20.40 -43.48
C ALA A 253 31.05 -21.13 -44.09
N CYS A 254 30.07 -20.37 -44.58
CA CYS A 254 29.83 -20.09 -46.01
C CYS A 254 28.78 -18.99 -46.16
#